data_AF-A0A7S2AUE2-F1
#
_entry.id   AF-A0A7S2AUE2-F1
#
_cell.length_a   1.000
_cell.length_b   1.000
_cell.length_c   1.000
_cell.angle_alpha   90.00
_cell.angle_beta   90.00
_cell.angle_gamma   90.00
#
_symmetry.space_group_name_H-M   'P 1'
#
loop_
_entity.id
_entity.type
_entity.pdbx_description
1 polymer ?
#
loop_
_entity_poly.entity_id
_entity_poly.type
_entity_poly.pdbx_seq_one_letter_code
_entity_poly.pdbx_strand_id
1 'polypeptide(L)'
;MVEGTLDPKQKLLTSATRVLKPELLKYLKKQAEVTSDLETELMMDTYMMHFDRSKHTVRMTSVDLMKLSNTLKKHMAKLRIRENDELESLCNQLLEWGPDKIMAAERFTGTNVVHNFSLDQRFMFGSDEIVICGVSNCLMPASLTGSQGPRDIIKAYTASEDSENPRRVLETLFRQLEPIKSKTFKDMQAEFESLRNAERLKSPPSYEMMQNLGKGVKMVGEMLNVEVSPQDLIQFMSEQLVARGKYAQYLGNIEKGLDDIYKKRKKYRERLKGWKKELEAALGAAVSLKLPETYIKQVGGNIGRSLAFDLIGRRMEARRQLGVADPGQMREIGCSYSPMETYTVTKLQRNGVIVKVHPPFSAMQKKMKITVRTLANGGVELIVNVAQGNHQTQVKTMSITEDRLLEMKRADKGELADIPSED
;
A
#
# COMPACT_ATOMS: atom_id res chain seq x y z
N MET A 1 -31.38 -55.70 -0.40
CA MET A 1 -32.70 -56.16 0.10
C MET A 1 -33.12 -55.35 1.33
N VAL A 2 -33.43 -54.05 1.18
CA VAL A 2 -34.04 -53.22 2.25
C VAL A 2 -34.99 -52.18 1.63
N GLU A 3 -35.89 -52.59 0.73
CA GLU A 3 -36.82 -51.65 0.05
C GLU A 3 -38.28 -51.75 0.58
N GLY A 4 -38.54 -52.66 1.52
CA GLY A 4 -39.89 -52.97 2.01
C GLY A 4 -40.38 -52.18 3.24
N THR A 5 -39.52 -51.48 3.97
CA THR A 5 -39.84 -50.99 5.34
C THR A 5 -39.58 -49.50 5.58
N LEU A 6 -39.47 -48.68 4.53
CA LEU A 6 -39.27 -47.23 4.69
C LEU A 6 -40.59 -46.48 4.55
N ASP A 7 -40.88 -45.64 5.55
CA ASP A 7 -42.03 -44.72 5.64
C ASP A 7 -42.12 -43.85 4.37
N PRO A 8 -43.30 -43.46 3.85
CA PRO A 8 -43.43 -42.74 2.58
C PRO A 8 -42.63 -41.44 2.54
N LYS A 9 -42.52 -40.75 3.68
CA LYS A 9 -41.68 -39.55 3.84
C LYS A 9 -40.19 -39.87 3.73
N GLN A 10 -39.76 -41.01 4.27
CA GLN A 10 -38.37 -41.48 4.14
C GLN A 10 -38.06 -41.87 2.71
N LYS A 11 -38.96 -42.55 1.99
CA LYS A 11 -38.77 -42.84 0.55
C LYS A 11 -38.63 -41.58 -0.29
N LEU A 12 -39.42 -40.54 0.01
CA LEU A 12 -39.34 -39.25 -0.67
C LEU A 12 -37.98 -38.57 -0.39
N LEU A 13 -37.53 -38.56 0.86
CA LEU A 13 -36.21 -38.04 1.24
C LEU A 13 -35.05 -38.85 0.63
N THR A 14 -35.15 -40.18 0.57
CA THR A 14 -34.13 -41.03 -0.06
C THR A 14 -34.06 -40.76 -1.57
N SER A 15 -35.21 -40.56 -2.22
CA SER A 15 -35.27 -40.20 -3.64
C SER A 15 -34.66 -38.81 -3.92
N ALA A 16 -34.98 -37.81 -3.11
CA ALA A 16 -34.39 -36.46 -3.20
C ALA A 16 -32.88 -36.49 -2.94
N THR A 17 -32.43 -37.28 -1.95
CA THR A 17 -31.00 -37.46 -1.64
C THR A 17 -30.25 -38.12 -2.78
N ARG A 18 -30.88 -39.04 -3.53
CA ARG A 18 -30.28 -39.71 -4.69
C ARG A 18 -30.01 -38.75 -5.86
N VAL A 19 -30.79 -37.67 -5.95
CA VAL A 19 -30.62 -36.59 -6.95
C VAL A 19 -29.69 -35.48 -6.44
N LEU A 20 -29.85 -35.06 -5.19
CA LEU A 20 -29.06 -33.99 -4.58
C LEU A 20 -27.60 -34.38 -4.34
N LYS A 21 -27.33 -35.62 -3.93
CA LYS A 21 -25.96 -36.04 -3.59
C LYS A 21 -25.00 -35.96 -4.79
N PRO A 22 -25.34 -36.46 -6.00
CA PRO A 22 -24.50 -36.26 -7.18
C PRO A 22 -24.27 -34.77 -7.53
N GLU A 23 -25.30 -33.94 -7.45
CA GLU A 23 -25.18 -32.51 -7.77
C GLU A 23 -24.34 -31.75 -6.74
N LEU A 24 -24.50 -32.05 -5.45
CA LEU A 24 -23.65 -31.53 -4.38
C LEU A 24 -22.21 -32.00 -4.54
N LEU A 25 -21.98 -33.27 -4.91
CA LEU A 25 -20.63 -33.78 -5.17
C LEU A 25 -19.99 -33.13 -6.41
N LYS A 26 -20.76 -32.87 -7.48
CA LYS A 26 -20.29 -32.10 -8.64
C LYS A 26 -19.93 -30.66 -8.24
N TYR A 27 -20.78 -30.02 -7.43
CA TYR A 27 -20.52 -28.68 -6.92
C TYR A 27 -19.26 -28.64 -6.06
N LEU A 28 -19.13 -29.55 -5.08
CA LEU A 28 -17.95 -29.66 -4.23
C LEU A 28 -16.69 -29.96 -5.04
N LYS A 29 -16.77 -30.83 -6.04
CA LYS A 29 -15.67 -31.08 -6.97
C LYS A 29 -15.27 -29.80 -7.71
N LYS A 30 -16.24 -29.04 -8.24
CA LYS A 30 -16.00 -27.77 -8.91
C LYS A 30 -15.37 -26.72 -7.99
N GLN A 31 -15.78 -26.68 -6.72
CA GLN A 31 -15.17 -25.78 -5.72
C GLN A 31 -13.76 -26.23 -5.33
N ALA A 32 -13.52 -27.53 -5.22
CA ALA A 32 -12.20 -28.10 -4.95
C ALA A 32 -11.23 -27.95 -6.13
N GLU A 33 -11.75 -27.82 -7.36
CA GLU A 33 -10.98 -27.51 -8.57
C GLU A 33 -10.57 -26.02 -8.66
N VAL A 34 -11.11 -25.13 -7.80
CA VAL A 34 -10.68 -23.73 -7.75
C VAL A 34 -9.28 -23.68 -7.15
N THR A 35 -8.30 -23.40 -8.00
CA THR A 35 -6.93 -23.16 -7.58
C THR A 35 -6.86 -21.89 -6.73
N SER A 36 -6.25 -21.99 -5.55
CA SER A 36 -6.06 -20.83 -4.66
C SER A 36 -5.02 -19.88 -5.25
N ASP A 37 -5.48 -18.82 -5.89
CA ASP A 37 -4.65 -17.80 -6.52
C ASP A 37 -4.42 -16.56 -5.63
N LEU A 38 -4.83 -16.62 -4.35
CA LEU A 38 -4.81 -15.52 -3.38
C LEU A 38 -3.48 -14.77 -3.32
N GLU A 39 -2.34 -15.48 -3.34
CA GLU A 39 -1.02 -14.85 -3.32
C GLU A 39 -0.79 -13.96 -4.55
N THR A 40 -1.23 -14.42 -5.72
CA THR A 40 -1.13 -13.67 -6.97
C THR A 40 -2.07 -12.47 -6.94
N GLU A 41 -3.30 -12.66 -6.48
CA GLU A 41 -4.29 -11.58 -6.35
C GLU A 41 -3.79 -10.48 -5.40
N LEU A 42 -3.32 -10.85 -4.20
CA LEU A 42 -2.76 -9.91 -3.21
C LEU A 42 -1.57 -9.14 -3.78
N MET A 43 -0.71 -9.82 -4.55
CA MET A 43 0.41 -9.16 -5.23
C MET A 43 -0.09 -8.09 -6.19
N MET A 44 -1.00 -8.45 -7.09
CA MET A 44 -1.55 -7.53 -8.10
C MET A 44 -2.29 -6.36 -7.46
N ASP A 45 -3.09 -6.62 -6.42
CA ASP A 45 -3.79 -5.60 -5.65
C ASP A 45 -2.83 -4.60 -5.01
N THR A 46 -1.75 -5.08 -4.41
CA THR A 46 -0.73 -4.19 -3.80
C THR A 46 -0.13 -3.26 -4.85
N TYR A 47 0.27 -3.78 -6.03
CA TYR A 47 0.76 -2.94 -7.13
C TYR A 47 -0.30 -1.95 -7.63
N MET A 48 -1.56 -2.36 -7.65
CA MET A 48 -2.68 -1.53 -8.06
C MET A 48 -3.02 -0.43 -7.05
N MET A 49 -2.77 -0.62 -5.76
CA MET A 49 -3.06 0.35 -4.70
C MET A 49 -2.26 1.65 -4.86
N HIS A 50 -1.07 1.61 -5.46
CA HIS A 50 -0.27 2.82 -5.73
C HIS A 50 -0.95 3.85 -6.63
N PHE A 51 -1.85 3.38 -7.48
CA PHE A 51 -2.60 4.21 -8.41
C PHE A 51 -3.92 4.71 -7.81
N ASP A 52 -4.19 4.38 -6.55
CA ASP A 52 -5.27 4.99 -5.77
C ASP A 52 -4.78 6.28 -5.08
N ARG A 53 -5.72 7.21 -4.86
CA ARG A 53 -5.52 8.43 -4.06
C ARG A 53 -6.50 8.51 -2.89
N SER A 54 -7.41 7.54 -2.78
CA SER A 54 -8.34 7.43 -1.68
C SER A 54 -7.56 7.28 -0.39
N LYS A 55 -7.96 7.97 0.69
CA LYS A 55 -7.34 7.76 1.99
C LYS A 55 -7.84 6.43 2.56
N HIS A 56 -6.96 5.43 2.64
CA HIS A 56 -7.25 4.19 3.35
C HIS A 56 -6.95 4.42 4.82
N THR A 57 -8.00 4.38 5.63
CA THR A 57 -7.91 4.62 7.07
C THR A 57 -8.40 3.42 7.85
N VAL A 58 -7.58 2.90 8.75
CA VAL A 58 -8.02 1.92 9.75
C VAL A 58 -8.53 2.72 10.95
N ARG A 59 -9.73 2.38 11.43
CA ARG A 59 -10.35 3.03 12.58
C ARG A 59 -10.40 2.06 13.74
N MET A 60 -9.85 2.47 14.88
CA MET A 60 -9.89 1.66 16.10
C MET A 60 -10.21 2.53 17.31
N THR A 61 -10.92 1.96 18.26
CA THR A 61 -11.23 2.66 19.52
C THR A 61 -10.02 2.65 20.46
N SER A 62 -9.93 3.62 21.38
CA SER A 62 -8.89 3.63 22.42
C SER A 62 -8.83 2.30 23.18
N VAL A 63 -9.99 1.73 23.54
CA VAL A 63 -10.09 0.48 24.28
C VAL A 63 -9.54 -0.70 23.46
N ASP A 64 -9.87 -0.78 22.18
CA ASP A 64 -9.37 -1.85 21.31
C ASP A 64 -7.86 -1.76 21.11
N LEU A 65 -7.31 -0.55 21.00
CA LEU A 65 -5.86 -0.33 20.92
C LEU A 65 -5.15 -0.78 22.20
N MET A 66 -5.71 -0.46 23.38
CA MET A 66 -5.14 -0.91 24.65
C MET A 66 -5.18 -2.44 24.78
N LYS A 67 -6.30 -3.07 24.41
CA LYS A 67 -6.45 -4.53 24.40
C LYS A 67 -5.50 -5.19 23.40
N LEU A 68 -5.32 -4.60 22.22
CA LEU A 68 -4.39 -5.07 21.19
C LEU A 68 -2.94 -4.98 21.67
N SER A 69 -2.53 -3.84 22.25
CA SER A 69 -1.20 -3.65 22.82
C SER A 69 -0.84 -4.73 23.86
N ASN A 70 -1.76 -5.00 24.79
CA ASN A 70 -1.58 -6.06 25.79
C ASN A 70 -1.50 -7.45 25.15
N THR A 71 -2.32 -7.71 24.14
CA THR A 71 -2.34 -9.00 23.43
C THR A 71 -1.01 -9.24 22.70
N LEU A 72 -0.49 -8.20 22.03
CA LEU A 72 0.80 -8.25 21.34
C LEU A 72 1.94 -8.52 22.31
N LYS A 73 1.99 -7.83 23.45
CA LYS A 73 2.99 -8.08 24.50
C LYS A 73 2.92 -9.49 25.07
N LYS A 74 1.72 -9.92 25.45
CA LYS A 74 1.50 -11.26 26.03
C LYS A 74 1.90 -12.39 25.09
N HIS A 75 1.78 -12.17 23.78
CA HIS A 75 2.08 -13.17 22.77
C HIS A 75 3.31 -12.85 21.93
N MET A 76 4.19 -11.93 22.39
CA MET A 76 5.36 -11.48 21.64
C MET A 76 6.29 -12.64 21.27
N ALA A 77 6.57 -13.55 22.22
CA ALA A 77 7.35 -14.76 21.97
C ALA A 77 6.72 -15.72 20.94
N LYS A 78 5.41 -15.62 20.69
CA LYS A 78 4.70 -16.43 19.68
C LYS A 78 4.70 -15.79 18.30
N LEU A 79 5.00 -14.49 18.18
CA LEU A 79 4.93 -13.76 16.92
C LEU A 79 6.06 -14.11 15.93
N ARG A 80 6.99 -15.01 16.29
CA ARG A 80 8.10 -15.47 15.42
C ARG A 80 8.84 -14.31 14.72
N ILE A 81 9.01 -13.20 15.45
CA ILE A 81 9.77 -12.02 15.02
C ILE A 81 11.26 -12.38 15.07
N ARG A 82 12.08 -11.85 14.16
CA ARG A 82 13.54 -12.04 14.21
C ARG A 82 14.11 -11.27 15.40
N GLU A 83 15.15 -11.80 16.03
CA GLU A 83 15.90 -11.04 17.04
C GLU A 83 16.53 -9.80 16.40
N ASN A 84 16.32 -8.62 16.99
CA ASN A 84 16.75 -7.30 16.51
C ASN A 84 16.05 -6.79 15.24
N ASP A 85 14.80 -7.20 15.00
CA ASP A 85 13.95 -6.68 13.91
C ASP A 85 13.33 -5.31 14.28
N GLU A 86 13.02 -4.48 13.26
CA GLU A 86 12.25 -3.23 13.42
C GLU A 86 10.90 -3.48 14.12
N LEU A 87 10.24 -4.60 13.79
CA LEU A 87 8.98 -4.98 14.44
C LEU A 87 9.15 -5.27 15.93
N GLU A 88 10.27 -5.87 16.32
CA GLU A 88 10.58 -6.14 17.72
C GLU A 88 10.77 -4.83 18.50
N SER A 89 11.55 -3.91 17.94
CA SER A 89 11.76 -2.57 18.49
C SER A 89 10.44 -1.82 18.69
N LEU A 90 9.56 -1.82 17.67
CA LEU A 90 8.25 -1.18 17.74
C LEU A 90 7.34 -1.84 18.78
N CYS A 91 7.33 -3.17 18.87
CA CYS A 91 6.55 -3.88 19.88
C CYS A 91 7.06 -3.61 21.30
N ASN A 92 8.37 -3.48 21.49
CA ASN A 92 8.98 -3.16 22.79
C ASN A 92 8.63 -1.74 23.27
N GLN A 93 8.43 -0.79 22.35
CA GLN A 93 8.00 0.57 22.68
C GLN A 93 6.53 0.67 23.12
N LEU A 94 5.72 -0.37 22.85
CA LEU A 94 4.31 -0.36 23.26
C LEU A 94 4.20 -0.37 24.79
N LEU A 95 3.17 0.28 25.32
CA LEU A 95 2.88 0.27 26.76
C LEU A 95 1.96 -0.91 27.10
N GLU A 96 2.14 -1.47 28.30
CA GLU A 96 1.19 -2.42 28.87
C GLU A 96 0.15 -1.66 29.72
N TRP A 97 -1.11 -2.00 29.54
CA TRP A 97 -2.24 -1.31 30.17
C TRP A 97 -2.87 -2.19 31.24
N GLY A 98 -2.97 -1.68 32.46
CA GLY A 98 -3.68 -2.37 33.54
C GLY A 98 -5.17 -2.54 33.24
N PRO A 99 -5.82 -3.61 33.73
CA PRO A 99 -7.25 -3.89 33.50
C PRO A 99 -8.14 -2.75 34.00
N ASP A 100 -7.77 -2.09 35.10
CA ASP A 100 -8.51 -0.96 35.66
C ASP A 100 -8.56 0.24 34.71
N LYS A 101 -7.45 0.52 34.00
CA LYS A 101 -7.40 1.60 33.00
C LYS A 101 -8.26 1.29 31.78
N ILE A 102 -8.29 0.03 31.36
CA ILE A 102 -9.14 -0.42 30.24
C ILE A 102 -10.62 -0.30 30.63
N MET A 103 -11.00 -0.77 31.82
CA MET A 103 -12.38 -0.65 32.32
C MET A 103 -12.80 0.81 32.52
N ALA A 104 -11.91 1.67 33.00
CA ALA A 104 -12.17 3.10 33.11
C ALA A 104 -12.38 3.73 31.71
N ALA A 105 -11.53 3.41 30.74
CA ALA A 105 -11.70 3.88 29.37
C ALA A 105 -13.01 3.39 28.73
N GLU A 106 -13.49 2.20 29.09
CA GLU A 106 -14.72 1.60 28.57
C GLU A 106 -16.00 2.21 29.20
N ARG A 107 -15.94 2.63 30.48
CA ARG A 107 -17.11 3.11 31.24
C ARG A 107 -17.30 4.62 31.24
N PHE A 108 -16.23 5.41 31.14
CA PHE A 108 -16.34 6.87 31.18
C PHE A 108 -16.66 7.44 29.79
N THR A 109 -17.64 8.34 29.72
CA THR A 109 -18.00 9.02 28.47
C THR A 109 -16.90 10.01 28.08
N GLY A 110 -16.39 9.90 26.85
CA GLY A 110 -15.36 10.79 26.30
C GLY A 110 -13.92 10.28 26.35
N THR A 111 -13.64 9.15 27.02
CA THR A 111 -12.30 8.52 27.05
C THR A 111 -12.13 7.48 25.93
N ASN A 112 -13.18 6.76 25.56
CA ASN A 112 -13.16 5.85 24.41
C ASN A 112 -13.39 6.58 23.09
N VAL A 113 -12.33 7.16 22.54
CA VAL A 113 -12.35 7.86 21.25
C VAL A 113 -11.90 6.96 20.11
N VAL A 114 -12.37 7.26 18.90
CA VAL A 114 -11.97 6.54 17.68
C VAL A 114 -10.74 7.22 17.08
N HIS A 115 -9.68 6.45 16.91
CA HIS A 115 -8.43 6.87 16.26
C HIS A 115 -8.45 6.47 14.80
N ASN A 116 -7.94 7.36 13.93
CA ASN A 116 -7.82 7.12 12.50
C ASN A 116 -6.34 6.92 12.13
N PHE A 117 -5.97 5.72 11.73
CA PHE A 117 -4.64 5.40 11.21
C PHE A 117 -4.66 5.49 9.70
N SER A 118 -3.96 6.48 9.15
CA SER A 118 -3.82 6.62 7.69
C SER A 118 -2.74 5.67 7.20
N LEU A 119 -3.09 4.74 6.32
CA LEU A 119 -2.14 3.79 5.76
C LEU A 119 -1.36 4.42 4.61
N ASP A 120 -0.04 4.21 4.61
CA ASP A 120 0.77 4.55 3.45
C ASP A 120 0.63 3.47 2.37
N GLN A 121 -0.16 3.80 1.35
CA GLN A 121 -0.39 2.93 0.19
C GLN A 121 0.76 2.99 -0.82
N ARG A 122 1.73 3.87 -0.60
CA ARG A 122 2.83 4.18 -1.52
C ARG A 122 4.18 3.78 -0.95
N PHE A 123 4.18 2.95 0.08
CA PHE A 123 5.39 2.42 0.71
C PHE A 123 6.36 1.82 -0.31
N MET A 124 5.86 1.16 -1.37
CA MET A 124 6.71 0.58 -2.43
C MET A 124 7.55 1.61 -3.21
N PHE A 125 7.25 2.91 -3.15
CA PHE A 125 8.10 3.95 -3.76
C PHE A 125 9.21 4.45 -2.84
N GLY A 126 9.11 4.19 -1.53
CA GLY A 126 10.08 4.67 -0.53
C GLY A 126 10.96 3.57 0.05
N SER A 127 10.68 2.30 -0.25
CA SER A 127 11.45 1.14 0.24
C SER A 127 12.32 0.57 -0.86
N ASP A 128 13.60 0.33 -0.55
CA ASP A 128 14.59 -0.15 -1.52
C ASP A 128 14.41 -1.64 -1.87
N GLU A 129 13.92 -2.45 -0.93
CA GLU A 129 13.75 -3.89 -1.11
C GLU A 129 12.35 -4.33 -0.67
N ILE A 130 11.59 -4.88 -1.62
CA ILE A 130 10.20 -5.33 -1.43
C ILE A 130 10.14 -6.83 -1.67
N VAL A 131 9.55 -7.54 -0.72
CA VAL A 131 9.53 -9.00 -0.68
C VAL A 131 8.17 -9.51 -0.25
N ILE A 132 7.88 -10.77 -0.55
CA ILE A 132 6.72 -11.46 0.02
C ILE A 132 7.14 -12.01 1.38
N CYS A 133 6.46 -11.57 2.44
CA CYS A 133 6.71 -12.07 3.78
C CYS A 133 6.33 -13.56 3.87
N GLY A 134 7.28 -14.41 4.27
CA GLY A 134 7.05 -15.86 4.37
C GLY A 134 6.02 -16.28 5.42
N VAL A 135 5.61 -15.37 6.32
CA VAL A 135 4.59 -15.62 7.36
C VAL A 135 3.20 -15.15 6.93
N SER A 136 3.08 -13.90 6.47
CA SER A 136 1.79 -13.31 6.10
C SER A 136 1.41 -13.49 4.63
N ASN A 137 2.36 -13.90 3.77
CA ASN A 137 2.24 -13.93 2.31
C ASN A 137 1.83 -12.57 1.69
N CYS A 138 2.07 -11.47 2.41
CA CYS A 138 1.84 -10.11 1.91
C CYS A 138 3.13 -9.49 1.40
N LEU A 139 3.02 -8.60 0.41
CA LEU A 139 4.11 -7.73 -0.03
C LEU A 139 4.39 -6.67 1.03
N MET A 140 5.66 -6.55 1.43
CA MET A 140 6.12 -5.56 2.39
C MET A 140 7.62 -5.30 2.24
N PRO A 141 8.14 -4.22 2.85
CA PRO A 141 9.58 -3.98 2.92
C PRO A 141 10.31 -5.16 3.57
N ALA A 142 11.51 -5.48 3.09
CA ALA A 142 12.32 -6.58 3.64
C ALA A 142 12.61 -6.41 5.14
N SER A 143 12.77 -5.16 5.60
CA SER A 143 13.00 -4.82 7.00
C SER A 143 11.84 -5.20 7.94
N LEU A 144 10.61 -5.34 7.40
CA LEU A 144 9.42 -5.70 8.17
C LEU A 144 9.03 -7.18 8.03
N THR A 145 9.90 -8.01 7.43
CA THR A 145 9.63 -9.45 7.27
C THR A 145 10.05 -10.27 8.47
N GLY A 146 9.18 -11.20 8.89
CA GLY A 146 9.44 -12.07 10.03
C GLY A 146 10.55 -13.11 9.82
N SER A 147 10.70 -14.03 10.77
CA SER A 147 11.76 -15.07 10.80
C SER A 147 11.90 -15.94 9.56
N GLN A 148 10.81 -16.20 8.84
CA GLN A 148 10.86 -16.89 7.54
C GLN A 148 11.48 -15.93 6.51
N GLY A 149 12.57 -16.35 5.86
CA GLY A 149 13.25 -15.60 4.80
C GLY A 149 12.30 -14.97 3.77
N PRO A 150 12.67 -13.85 3.15
CA PRO A 150 11.87 -13.26 2.08
C PRO A 150 11.65 -14.29 0.96
N ARG A 151 10.42 -14.34 0.43
CA ARG A 151 10.12 -15.14 -0.76
C ARG A 151 10.23 -14.27 -2.01
N ASP A 152 10.70 -14.89 -3.08
CA ASP A 152 10.70 -14.28 -4.40
C ASP A 152 9.29 -13.89 -4.81
N ILE A 153 9.16 -12.72 -5.43
CA ILE A 153 7.88 -12.18 -5.91
C ILE A 153 7.29 -13.10 -6.98
N ILE A 154 8.13 -13.64 -7.86
CA ILE A 154 7.71 -14.54 -8.93
C ILE A 154 8.25 -15.94 -8.64
N LYS A 155 7.36 -16.94 -8.60
CA LYS A 155 7.77 -18.33 -8.47
C LYS A 155 8.45 -18.76 -9.77
N ALA A 156 9.72 -19.12 -9.69
CA ALA A 156 10.38 -19.83 -10.77
C ALA A 156 9.86 -21.27 -10.82
N TYR A 157 9.61 -21.80 -12.02
CA TYR A 157 9.36 -23.24 -12.17
C TYR A 157 10.69 -23.98 -12.01
N THR A 158 11.00 -24.36 -10.77
CA THR A 158 12.09 -25.28 -10.48
C THR A 158 11.59 -26.69 -10.70
N ALA A 159 11.81 -27.18 -11.91
CA ALA A 159 11.79 -28.60 -12.13
C ALA A 159 12.93 -29.18 -11.25
N SER A 160 12.61 -29.90 -10.14
CA SER A 160 13.52 -30.62 -9.23
C SER A 160 14.98 -30.74 -9.69
N GLU A 161 15.92 -30.32 -8.84
CA GLU A 161 17.33 -30.01 -9.12
C GLU A 161 18.17 -31.09 -9.81
N ASP A 162 17.67 -32.34 -9.88
CA ASP A 162 18.42 -33.46 -10.41
C ASP A 162 18.21 -33.63 -11.92
N SER A 163 18.97 -32.87 -12.71
CA SER A 163 18.94 -32.94 -14.19
C SER A 163 19.36 -34.32 -14.73
N GLU A 164 20.03 -35.13 -13.92
CA GLU A 164 20.45 -36.50 -14.25
C GLU A 164 19.41 -37.55 -13.86
N ASN A 165 18.29 -37.17 -13.24
CA ASN A 165 17.27 -38.13 -12.85
C ASN A 165 16.75 -38.90 -14.10
N PRO A 166 16.85 -40.24 -14.12
CA PRO A 166 16.44 -41.06 -15.26
C PRO A 166 15.01 -40.77 -15.74
N ARG A 167 14.08 -40.44 -14.83
CA ARG A 167 12.67 -40.16 -15.16
C ARG A 167 12.51 -38.88 -15.98
N ARG A 168 13.36 -37.87 -15.76
CA ARG A 168 13.35 -36.60 -16.50
C ARG A 168 13.96 -36.72 -17.89
N VAL A 169 15.03 -37.49 -18.01
CA VAL A 169 15.65 -37.76 -19.30
C VAL A 169 14.63 -38.46 -20.21
N LEU A 170 13.90 -39.45 -19.68
CA LEU A 170 12.81 -40.10 -20.41
C LEU A 170 11.64 -39.17 -20.70
N GLU A 171 11.23 -38.33 -19.75
CA GLU A 171 10.17 -37.35 -20.00
C GLU A 171 10.53 -36.39 -21.16
N THR A 172 11.77 -35.90 -21.18
CA THR A 172 12.28 -35.01 -22.23
C THR A 172 12.31 -35.72 -23.58
N LEU A 173 12.74 -36.98 -23.59
CA LEU A 173 12.78 -37.82 -24.78
C LEU A 173 11.37 -38.11 -25.32
N PHE A 174 10.39 -38.41 -24.45
CA PHE A 174 9.01 -38.66 -24.86
C PHE A 174 8.31 -37.44 -25.45
N ARG A 175 8.72 -36.22 -25.11
CA ARG A 175 8.20 -35.01 -25.77
C ARG A 175 8.62 -34.89 -27.24
N GLN A 176 9.75 -35.51 -27.60
CA GLN A 176 10.33 -35.44 -28.95
C GLN A 176 9.94 -36.65 -29.80
N LEU A 177 9.42 -37.71 -29.18
CA LEU A 177 9.06 -38.97 -29.82
C LEU A 177 7.57 -39.06 -30.16
N GLU A 178 7.26 -39.84 -31.19
CA GLU A 178 5.90 -40.33 -31.41
C GLU A 178 5.47 -41.30 -30.28
N PRO A 179 4.16 -41.50 -30.08
CA PRO A 179 3.65 -42.40 -29.04
C PRO A 179 4.25 -43.82 -29.14
N ILE A 180 4.93 -44.21 -28.07
CA ILE A 180 5.64 -45.47 -27.93
C ILE A 180 4.63 -46.60 -27.67
N LYS A 181 4.85 -47.77 -28.27
CA LYS A 181 3.93 -48.92 -28.15
C LYS A 181 4.31 -49.89 -27.02
N SER A 182 5.54 -49.79 -26.52
CA SER A 182 6.08 -50.62 -25.45
C SER A 182 5.29 -50.53 -24.14
N LYS A 183 5.02 -51.70 -23.54
CA LYS A 183 4.35 -51.81 -22.22
C LYS A 183 5.33 -52.11 -21.08
N THR A 184 6.52 -52.60 -21.41
CA THR A 184 7.57 -52.93 -20.43
C THR A 184 8.85 -52.16 -20.73
N PHE A 185 9.71 -51.99 -19.73
CA PHE A 185 11.00 -51.33 -19.90
C PHE A 185 11.95 -52.09 -20.84
N LYS A 186 11.86 -53.43 -20.90
CA LYS A 186 12.64 -54.24 -21.84
C LYS A 186 12.21 -53.97 -23.29
N ASP A 187 10.89 -53.92 -23.54
CA ASP A 187 10.36 -53.59 -24.87
C ASP A 187 10.75 -52.15 -25.26
N MET A 188 10.73 -51.23 -24.30
CA MET A 188 11.08 -49.83 -24.51
C MET A 188 12.54 -49.65 -24.91
N GLN A 189 13.48 -50.43 -24.35
CA GLN A 189 14.87 -50.43 -24.80
C GLN A 189 14.98 -50.86 -26.26
N ALA A 190 14.31 -51.95 -26.64
CA ALA A 190 14.33 -52.45 -28.01
C ALA A 190 13.69 -51.45 -29.00
N GLU A 191 12.59 -50.80 -28.59
CA GLU A 191 11.93 -49.77 -29.40
C GLU A 191 12.82 -48.53 -29.56
N PHE A 192 13.52 -48.08 -28.52
CA PHE A 192 14.49 -46.99 -28.61
C PHE A 192 15.70 -47.32 -29.49
N GLU A 193 16.23 -48.54 -29.44
CA GLU A 193 17.31 -48.97 -30.33
C GLU A 193 16.86 -49.05 -31.79
N SER A 194 15.64 -49.54 -32.04
CA SER A 194 15.03 -49.54 -33.37
C SER A 194 14.86 -48.12 -33.91
N LEU A 195 14.31 -47.22 -33.10
CA LEU A 195 14.16 -45.80 -33.45
C LEU A 195 15.51 -45.13 -33.70
N ARG A 196 16.53 -45.44 -32.91
CA ARG A 196 17.89 -44.91 -33.10
C ARG A 196 18.49 -45.37 -34.43
N ASN A 197 18.26 -46.61 -34.82
CA ASN A 197 18.68 -47.13 -36.12
C ASN A 197 17.89 -46.50 -37.28
N ALA A 198 16.60 -46.26 -37.10
CA ALA A 198 15.76 -45.57 -38.08
C ALA A 198 16.19 -44.11 -38.30
N GLU A 199 16.51 -43.38 -37.23
CA GLU A 199 17.04 -42.01 -37.30
C GLU A 199 18.41 -41.94 -38.02
N ARG A 200 19.23 -43.00 -37.89
CA ARG A 200 20.51 -43.11 -38.62
C ARG A 200 20.32 -43.24 -40.13
N LEU A 201 19.20 -43.82 -40.57
CA LEU A 201 18.87 -44.04 -41.98
C LEU A 201 18.20 -42.82 -42.64
N LYS A 202 17.75 -41.82 -41.87
CA LYS A 202 17.18 -40.58 -42.40
C LYS A 202 18.26 -39.71 -43.03
N SER A 203 17.90 -38.93 -44.06
CA SER A 203 18.78 -37.95 -44.71
C SER A 203 18.15 -36.55 -44.64
N PRO A 204 18.74 -35.60 -43.88
CA PRO A 204 19.96 -35.74 -43.06
C PRO A 204 19.73 -36.53 -41.75
N PRO A 205 20.72 -37.29 -41.25
CA PRO A 205 20.62 -37.98 -39.96
C PRO A 205 20.54 -37.00 -38.79
N SER A 206 19.64 -37.24 -37.84
CA SER A 206 19.55 -36.46 -36.61
C SER A 206 20.48 -37.03 -35.53
N TYR A 207 21.73 -36.55 -35.50
CA TYR A 207 22.73 -36.99 -34.51
C TYR A 207 22.32 -36.70 -33.06
N GLU A 208 21.63 -35.59 -32.83
CA GLU A 208 21.10 -35.22 -31.51
C GLU A 208 20.06 -36.24 -31.03
N MET A 209 19.12 -36.62 -31.90
CA MET A 209 18.08 -37.59 -31.56
C MET A 209 18.68 -38.98 -31.31
N MET A 210 19.69 -39.37 -32.09
CA MET A 210 20.43 -40.62 -31.86
C MET A 210 21.14 -40.64 -30.50
N GLN A 211 21.73 -39.51 -30.08
CA GLN A 211 22.37 -39.38 -28.78
C GLN A 211 21.34 -39.41 -27.64
N ASN A 212 20.21 -38.72 -27.80
CA ASN A 212 19.13 -38.70 -26.82
C ASN A 212 18.48 -40.09 -26.65
N LEU A 213 18.25 -40.83 -27.75
CA LEU A 213 17.79 -42.21 -27.71
C LEU A 213 18.81 -43.14 -27.05
N GLY A 214 20.11 -42.97 -27.34
CA GLY A 214 21.17 -43.71 -26.66
C GLY A 214 21.23 -43.47 -25.16
N LYS A 215 21.05 -42.21 -24.72
CA LYS A 215 20.88 -41.86 -23.30
C LYS A 215 19.62 -42.49 -22.72
N GLY A 216 18.49 -42.46 -23.43
CA GLY A 216 17.25 -43.11 -23.05
C GLY A 216 17.41 -44.60 -22.76
N VAL A 217 18.07 -45.35 -23.65
CA VAL A 217 18.35 -46.80 -23.45
C VAL A 217 19.14 -47.05 -22.17
N LYS A 218 20.18 -46.24 -21.91
CA LYS A 218 20.99 -46.33 -20.69
C LYS A 218 20.15 -46.07 -19.44
N MET A 219 19.34 -45.01 -19.46
CA MET A 219 18.48 -44.62 -18.34
C MET A 219 17.39 -45.66 -18.04
N VAL A 220 16.81 -46.31 -19.06
CA VAL A 220 15.89 -47.44 -18.85
C VAL A 220 16.63 -48.62 -18.21
N GLY A 221 17.89 -48.85 -18.57
CA GLY A 221 18.73 -49.87 -17.93
C GLY A 221 18.97 -49.58 -16.44
N GLU A 222 19.24 -48.31 -16.11
CA GLU A 222 19.37 -47.87 -14.72
C GLU A 222 18.05 -48.03 -13.95
N MET A 223 16.89 -47.72 -14.55
CA MET A 223 15.57 -47.95 -13.92
C MET A 223 15.26 -49.44 -13.68
N LEU A 224 15.66 -50.31 -14.61
CA LEU A 224 15.54 -51.76 -14.45
C LEU A 224 16.40 -52.27 -13.29
N ASN A 225 17.62 -51.74 -13.14
CA ASN A 225 18.52 -52.11 -12.04
C ASN A 225 17.99 -51.65 -10.67
N VAL A 226 17.25 -50.54 -10.63
CA VAL A 226 16.65 -49.99 -9.41
C VAL A 226 15.23 -50.55 -9.16
N GLU A 227 14.77 -51.50 -9.97
CA GLU A 227 13.44 -52.14 -9.89
C GLU A 227 12.26 -51.14 -9.90
N VAL A 228 12.40 -50.02 -10.62
CA VAL A 228 11.31 -49.05 -10.78
C VAL A 228 10.19 -49.68 -11.61
N SER A 229 8.93 -49.45 -11.23
CA SER A 229 7.80 -49.93 -12.04
C SER A 229 7.46 -48.95 -13.17
N PRO A 230 6.95 -49.43 -14.32
CA PRO A 230 6.44 -48.55 -15.39
C PRO A 230 5.32 -47.61 -14.90
N GLN A 231 4.50 -48.07 -13.95
CA GLN A 231 3.47 -47.22 -13.33
C GLN A 231 4.07 -46.01 -12.61
N ASP A 232 5.20 -46.16 -11.93
CA ASP A 232 5.86 -45.05 -11.22
C ASP A 232 6.36 -43.97 -12.18
N LEU A 233 6.86 -44.36 -13.35
CA LEU A 233 7.26 -43.42 -14.39
C LEU A 233 6.04 -42.65 -14.94
N ILE A 234 4.94 -43.35 -15.22
CA ILE A 234 3.70 -42.72 -15.67
C ILE A 234 3.15 -41.76 -14.62
N GLN A 235 3.12 -42.17 -13.36
CA GLN A 235 2.68 -41.35 -12.24
C GLN A 235 3.54 -40.09 -12.11
N PHE A 236 4.87 -40.24 -12.16
CA PHE A 236 5.81 -39.12 -12.13
C PHE A 236 5.53 -38.13 -13.27
N MET A 237 5.40 -38.61 -14.51
CA MET A 237 5.14 -37.73 -15.66
C MET A 237 3.77 -37.06 -15.57
N SER A 238 2.75 -37.76 -15.08
CA SER A 238 1.42 -37.22 -14.81
C SER A 238 1.49 -36.07 -13.80
N GLU A 239 2.21 -36.26 -12.70
CA GLU A 239 2.43 -35.23 -11.69
C GLU A 239 3.20 -34.03 -12.24
N GLN A 240 4.21 -34.25 -13.09
CA GLN A 240 4.93 -33.15 -13.77
C GLN A 240 4.04 -32.38 -14.74
N LEU A 241 3.16 -33.06 -15.49
CA LEU A 241 2.18 -32.41 -16.37
C LEU A 241 1.19 -31.57 -15.57
N VAL A 242 0.66 -32.10 -14.47
CA VAL A 242 -0.21 -31.36 -13.55
C VAL A 242 0.52 -30.14 -12.97
N ALA A 243 1.76 -30.30 -12.53
CA ALA A 243 2.58 -29.20 -12.00
C ALA A 243 2.82 -28.11 -13.05
N ARG A 244 3.11 -28.47 -14.29
CA ARG A 244 3.23 -27.50 -15.40
C ARG A 244 1.91 -26.82 -15.74
N GLY A 245 0.81 -27.56 -15.72
CA GLY A 245 -0.52 -26.99 -15.91
C GLY A 245 -0.84 -25.91 -14.86
N LYS A 246 -0.55 -26.21 -13.59
CA LYS A 246 -0.68 -25.25 -12.49
C LYS A 246 0.24 -24.04 -12.67
N TYR A 247 1.48 -24.26 -13.09
CA TYR A 247 2.42 -23.17 -13.35
C TYR A 247 2.01 -22.28 -14.53
N ALA A 248 1.50 -22.87 -15.61
CA ALA A 248 0.97 -22.14 -16.75
C ALA A 248 -0.25 -21.30 -16.36
N GLN A 249 -1.14 -21.84 -15.51
CA GLN A 249 -2.27 -21.09 -14.95
C GLN A 249 -1.78 -19.89 -14.11
N TYR A 250 -0.79 -20.10 -13.24
CA TYR A 250 -0.16 -19.04 -12.46
C TYR A 250 0.40 -17.92 -13.34
N LEU A 251 1.16 -18.27 -14.38
CA LEU A 251 1.69 -17.29 -15.34
C LEU A 251 0.57 -16.54 -16.07
N GLY A 252 -0.49 -17.23 -16.48
CA GLY A 252 -1.67 -16.60 -17.10
C GLY A 252 -2.39 -15.63 -16.17
N ASN A 253 -2.43 -15.92 -14.86
CA ASN A 253 -2.97 -15.00 -13.86
C ASN A 253 -2.09 -13.77 -13.66
N ILE A 254 -0.75 -13.94 -13.67
CA ILE A 254 0.19 -12.82 -13.65
C ILE A 254 -0.01 -11.94 -14.88
N GLU A 255 -0.11 -12.53 -16.07
CA GLU A 255 -0.29 -11.78 -17.32
C GLU A 255 -1.55 -10.92 -17.28
N LYS A 256 -2.68 -11.48 -16.82
CA LYS A 256 -3.93 -10.72 -16.60
C LYS A 256 -3.74 -9.59 -15.59
N GLY A 257 -3.09 -9.87 -14.47
CA GLY A 257 -2.81 -8.87 -13.43
C GLY A 257 -1.94 -7.72 -13.93
N LEU A 258 -0.94 -8.00 -14.76
CA LEU A 258 -0.10 -6.98 -15.40
C LEU A 258 -0.89 -6.07 -16.34
N ASP A 259 -1.81 -6.62 -17.13
CA ASP A 259 -2.69 -5.83 -18.00
C ASP A 259 -3.61 -4.91 -17.17
N ASP A 260 -4.15 -5.41 -16.06
CA ASP A 260 -4.99 -4.61 -15.17
C ASP A 260 -4.21 -3.51 -14.44
N ILE A 261 -2.97 -3.78 -14.01
CA ILE A 261 -2.05 -2.76 -13.50
C ILE A 261 -1.79 -1.69 -14.56
N TYR A 262 -1.55 -2.07 -15.82
CA TYR A 262 -1.32 -1.14 -16.91
C TYR A 262 -2.54 -0.25 -17.15
N LYS A 263 -3.74 -0.83 -17.20
CA LYS A 263 -5.01 -0.09 -17.33
C LYS A 263 -5.21 0.89 -16.18
N LYS A 264 -4.96 0.46 -14.93
CA LYS A 264 -5.12 1.31 -13.73
C LYS A 264 -4.12 2.46 -13.72
N ARG A 265 -2.87 2.20 -14.10
CA ARG A 265 -1.82 3.22 -14.28
C ARG A 265 -2.19 4.25 -15.34
N LYS A 266 -2.74 3.81 -16.49
CA LYS A 266 -3.19 4.71 -17.56
C LYS A 266 -4.31 5.63 -17.06
N LYS A 267 -5.37 5.05 -16.46
CA LYS A 267 -6.48 5.81 -15.86
C LYS A 267 -6.00 6.80 -14.80
N TYR A 268 -5.05 6.41 -13.96
CA TYR A 268 -4.45 7.29 -12.96
C TYR A 268 -3.75 8.49 -13.59
N ARG A 269 -2.92 8.29 -14.63
CA ARG A 269 -2.23 9.41 -15.32
C ARG A 269 -3.21 10.36 -15.99
N GLU A 270 -4.28 9.84 -16.59
CA GLU A 270 -5.33 10.66 -17.19
C GLU A 270 -6.03 11.52 -16.13
N ARG A 271 -6.43 10.92 -15.00
CA ARG A 271 -7.01 11.65 -13.86
C ARG A 271 -6.04 12.67 -13.27
N LEU A 272 -4.76 12.35 -13.19
CA LEU A 272 -3.72 13.27 -12.67
C LEU A 272 -3.61 14.56 -13.50
N LYS A 273 -3.78 14.47 -14.82
CA LYS A 273 -3.86 15.67 -15.68
C LYS A 273 -5.09 16.51 -15.34
N GLY A 274 -6.24 15.88 -15.12
CA GLY A 274 -7.47 16.56 -14.69
C GLY A 274 -7.31 17.26 -13.35
N TRP A 275 -6.86 16.51 -12.33
CA TRP A 275 -6.62 17.05 -10.99
C TRP A 275 -5.58 18.16 -10.95
N LYS A 276 -4.53 18.08 -11.78
CA LYS A 276 -3.56 19.18 -11.89
C LYS A 276 -4.23 20.47 -12.39
N LYS A 277 -5.05 20.38 -13.43
CA LYS A 277 -5.81 21.53 -13.96
C LYS A 277 -6.80 22.07 -12.91
N GLU A 278 -7.50 21.19 -12.20
CA GLU A 278 -8.42 21.59 -11.12
C GLU A 278 -7.69 22.30 -9.98
N LEU A 279 -6.52 21.80 -9.57
CA LEU A 279 -5.71 22.41 -8.52
C LEU A 279 -5.12 23.75 -8.97
N GLU A 280 -4.67 23.86 -10.21
CA GLU A 280 -4.22 25.13 -10.81
C GLU A 280 -5.36 26.15 -10.87
N ALA A 281 -6.57 25.72 -11.24
CA ALA A 281 -7.76 26.57 -11.24
C ALA A 281 -8.16 26.99 -9.82
N ALA A 282 -8.14 26.06 -8.85
CA ALA A 282 -8.43 26.35 -7.44
C ALA A 282 -7.41 27.32 -6.84
N LEU A 283 -6.12 27.15 -7.15
CA LEU A 283 -5.06 28.07 -6.75
C LEU A 283 -5.24 29.44 -7.40
N GLY A 284 -5.58 29.48 -8.69
CA GLY A 284 -5.91 30.73 -9.40
C GLY A 284 -7.11 31.44 -8.77
N ALA A 285 -8.15 30.70 -8.39
CA ALA A 285 -9.32 31.24 -7.69
C ALA A 285 -8.96 31.74 -6.29
N ALA A 286 -8.13 31.02 -5.53
CA ALA A 286 -7.68 31.43 -4.20
C ALA A 286 -6.82 32.71 -4.25
N VAL A 287 -5.93 32.84 -5.25
CA VAL A 287 -5.07 34.02 -5.43
C VAL A 287 -5.86 35.23 -5.95
N SER A 288 -6.78 34.99 -6.90
CA SER A 288 -7.64 36.07 -7.41
C SER A 288 -8.74 36.47 -6.44
N LEU A 289 -9.07 35.61 -5.46
CA LEU A 289 -10.21 35.74 -4.54
C LEU A 289 -11.56 35.96 -5.27
N LYS A 290 -11.60 35.66 -6.58
CA LYS A 290 -12.79 35.83 -7.42
C LYS A 290 -13.65 34.57 -7.29
N LEU A 291 -14.87 34.76 -6.80
CA LEU A 291 -15.86 33.69 -6.76
C LEU A 291 -16.42 33.43 -8.17
N PRO A 292 -16.73 32.16 -8.52
CA PRO A 292 -17.43 31.86 -9.77
C PRO A 292 -18.75 32.64 -9.88
N GLU A 293 -19.08 33.13 -11.08
CA GLU A 293 -20.26 33.97 -11.32
C GLU A 293 -21.58 33.33 -10.87
N THR A 294 -21.66 32.00 -10.87
CA THR A 294 -22.84 31.25 -10.40
C THR A 294 -23.18 31.57 -8.95
N TYR A 295 -22.19 31.62 -8.06
CA TYR A 295 -22.37 31.99 -6.66
C TYR A 295 -22.71 33.47 -6.49
N ILE A 296 -22.09 34.33 -7.31
CA ILE A 296 -22.38 35.78 -7.31
C ILE A 296 -23.82 36.04 -7.75
N LYS A 297 -24.31 35.35 -8.79
CA LYS A 297 -25.68 35.47 -9.30
C LYS A 297 -26.72 34.92 -8.32
N GLN A 298 -26.43 33.80 -7.64
CA GLN A 298 -27.33 33.23 -6.63
C GLN A 298 -27.47 34.11 -5.38
N VAL A 299 -26.40 34.79 -4.95
CA VAL A 299 -26.43 35.66 -3.77
C VAL A 299 -26.83 37.10 -4.14
N GLY A 300 -26.51 37.55 -5.36
CA GLY A 300 -26.89 38.84 -5.91
C GLY A 300 -28.39 39.05 -6.10
N GLY A 301 -29.20 37.99 -6.02
CA GLY A 301 -30.65 38.08 -5.88
C GLY A 301 -31.14 38.51 -4.50
N ASN A 302 -30.30 38.41 -3.46
CA ASN A 302 -30.60 38.87 -2.10
C ASN A 302 -29.95 40.23 -1.86
N ILE A 303 -30.77 41.27 -1.98
CA ILE A 303 -30.44 42.68 -1.71
C ILE A 303 -29.68 42.78 -0.37
N GLY A 304 -28.41 43.19 -0.43
CA GLY A 304 -27.63 43.62 0.74
C GLY A 304 -26.61 42.64 1.33
N ARG A 305 -26.44 41.42 0.80
CA ARG A 305 -25.38 40.49 1.28
C ARG A 305 -24.26 40.34 0.25
N SER A 306 -23.18 41.10 0.43
CA SER A 306 -21.91 40.84 -0.27
C SER A 306 -21.24 39.63 0.35
N LEU A 307 -20.80 38.68 -0.48
CA LEU A 307 -19.97 37.57 -0.02
C LEU A 307 -18.63 38.11 0.51
N ALA A 308 -18.15 37.57 1.62
CA ALA A 308 -16.92 38.02 2.27
C ALA A 308 -15.71 37.99 1.31
N PHE A 309 -15.65 37.00 0.42
CA PHE A 309 -14.61 36.89 -0.60
C PHE A 309 -14.65 38.03 -1.64
N ASP A 310 -15.83 38.47 -2.08
CA ASP A 310 -15.95 39.62 -3.00
C ASP A 310 -15.50 40.92 -2.31
N LEU A 311 -15.85 41.08 -1.03
CA LEU A 311 -15.47 42.25 -0.23
C LEU A 311 -13.96 42.29 0.05
N ILE A 312 -13.33 41.14 0.31
CA ILE A 312 -11.87 41.00 0.48
C ILE A 312 -11.16 41.17 -0.87
N GLY A 313 -11.70 40.61 -1.96
CA GLY A 313 -11.19 40.76 -3.31
C GLY A 313 -11.11 42.22 -3.74
N ARG A 314 -12.20 43.00 -3.56
CA ARG A 314 -12.23 44.44 -3.84
C ARG A 314 -11.25 45.24 -2.97
N ARG A 315 -11.08 44.87 -1.68
CA ARG A 315 -10.07 45.51 -0.80
C ARG A 315 -8.64 45.21 -1.24
N MET A 316 -8.37 43.99 -1.71
CA MET A 316 -7.07 43.62 -2.27
C MET A 316 -6.82 44.35 -3.59
N GLU A 317 -7.82 44.47 -4.45
CA GLU A 317 -7.73 45.19 -5.73
C GLU A 317 -7.52 46.71 -5.53
N ALA A 318 -8.20 47.31 -4.55
CA ALA A 318 -7.94 48.69 -4.13
C ALA A 318 -6.52 48.88 -3.57
N ARG A 319 -5.98 47.88 -2.85
CA ARG A 319 -4.57 47.88 -2.40
C ARG A 319 -3.58 47.74 -3.56
N ARG A 320 -3.92 46.98 -4.62
CA ARG A 320 -3.12 46.88 -5.85
C ARG A 320 -3.02 48.21 -6.58
N GLN A 321 -4.12 48.96 -6.66
CA GLN A 321 -4.14 50.32 -7.24
C GLN A 321 -3.30 51.34 -6.44
N LEU A 322 -3.03 51.06 -5.16
CA LEU A 322 -2.18 51.87 -4.27
C LEU A 322 -0.69 51.47 -4.32
N GLY A 323 -0.28 50.59 -5.23
CA GLY A 323 1.13 50.19 -5.42
C GLY A 323 1.61 49.06 -4.50
N VAL A 324 0.70 48.37 -3.79
CA VAL A 324 1.05 47.13 -3.07
C VAL A 324 1.08 45.99 -4.09
N ALA A 325 2.20 45.27 -4.14
CA ALA A 325 2.54 44.35 -5.22
C ALA A 325 1.44 43.31 -5.56
N ASP A 326 1.28 43.05 -6.86
CA ASP A 326 0.30 42.12 -7.40
C ASP A 326 0.74 40.65 -7.16
N PRO A 327 -0.06 39.85 -6.42
CA PRO A 327 0.23 38.42 -6.19
C PRO A 327 0.36 37.61 -7.48
N GLY A 328 -0.30 38.02 -8.58
CA GLY A 328 -0.17 37.36 -9.89
C GLY A 328 1.21 37.57 -10.51
N GLN A 329 1.65 38.82 -10.60
CA GLN A 329 2.99 39.20 -11.12
C GLN A 329 4.12 38.69 -10.22
N MET A 330 3.92 38.69 -8.89
CA MET A 330 4.89 38.11 -7.96
C MET A 330 5.12 36.61 -8.19
N ARG A 331 4.09 35.87 -8.61
CA ARG A 331 4.22 34.45 -8.95
C ARG A 331 4.97 34.22 -10.27
N GLU A 332 4.77 35.07 -11.27
CA GLU A 332 5.51 34.99 -12.55
C GLU A 332 7.02 35.27 -12.39
N ILE A 333 7.38 36.08 -11.38
CA ILE A 333 8.78 36.40 -11.04
C ILE A 333 9.39 35.37 -10.05
N GLY A 334 8.62 34.36 -9.62
CA GLY A 334 9.10 33.30 -8.73
C GLY A 334 9.07 33.64 -7.23
N CYS A 335 8.38 34.71 -6.84
CA CYS A 335 8.20 35.05 -5.42
C CYS A 335 7.09 34.20 -4.78
N SER A 336 7.36 33.63 -3.61
CA SER A 336 6.35 32.92 -2.81
C SER A 336 5.47 33.92 -2.05
N TYR A 337 4.14 33.74 -2.14
CA TYR A 337 3.19 34.52 -1.35
C TYR A 337 3.27 34.06 0.11
N SER A 338 3.85 34.90 0.96
CA SER A 338 3.86 34.70 2.41
C SER A 338 2.73 35.54 3.03
N PRO A 339 1.65 34.92 3.53
CA PRO A 339 0.59 35.66 4.22
C PRO A 339 1.17 36.41 5.42
N MET A 340 0.87 37.71 5.49
CA MET A 340 1.26 38.59 6.58
C MET A 340 0.03 39.29 7.17
N GLU A 341 -0.05 39.38 8.49
CA GLU A 341 -1.10 40.13 9.17
C GLU A 341 -0.55 40.94 10.33
N THR A 342 -1.01 42.18 10.46
CA THR A 342 -0.56 43.12 11.49
C THR A 342 -1.63 43.34 12.55
N TYR A 343 -1.28 43.11 13.81
CA TYR A 343 -2.15 43.28 14.97
C TYR A 343 -1.63 44.38 15.89
N THR A 344 -2.53 45.11 16.56
CA THR A 344 -2.12 46.03 17.63
C THR A 344 -1.88 45.25 18.92
N VAL A 345 -0.86 45.66 19.70
CA VAL A 345 -0.55 45.01 20.99
C VAL A 345 -1.75 45.02 21.94
N THR A 346 -2.54 46.08 21.91
CA THR A 346 -3.79 46.21 22.69
C THR A 346 -4.83 45.14 22.34
N LYS A 347 -4.92 44.72 21.08
CA LYS A 347 -5.84 43.66 20.63
C LYS A 347 -5.32 42.29 21.08
N LEU A 348 -4.02 42.06 20.97
CA LEU A 348 -3.38 40.81 21.40
C LEU A 348 -3.44 40.62 22.93
N GLN A 349 -3.34 41.69 23.71
CA GLN A 349 -3.55 41.66 25.16
C GLN A 349 -4.99 41.29 25.53
N ARG A 350 -5.99 41.89 24.87
CA ARG A 350 -7.41 41.55 25.09
C ARG A 350 -7.72 40.10 24.75
N ASN A 351 -7.06 39.56 23.73
CA ASN A 351 -7.21 38.17 23.32
C ASN A 351 -6.40 37.18 24.18
N GLY A 352 -5.69 37.66 25.21
CA GLY A 352 -4.87 36.82 26.08
C GLY A 352 -3.61 36.25 25.42
N VAL A 353 -3.22 36.76 24.24
CA VAL A 353 -2.03 36.32 23.50
C VAL A 353 -0.77 36.97 24.06
N ILE A 354 -0.84 38.23 24.49
CA ILE A 354 0.25 38.94 25.17
C ILE A 354 -0.12 39.15 26.63
N VAL A 355 0.68 38.57 27.54
CA VAL A 355 0.46 38.68 28.99
C VAL A 355 1.05 39.98 29.56
N LYS A 356 2.28 40.34 29.17
CA LYS A 356 2.97 41.54 29.68
C LYS A 356 3.97 42.07 28.65
N VAL A 357 4.10 43.39 28.57
CA VAL A 357 5.19 44.06 27.83
C VAL A 357 6.11 44.71 28.85
N HIS A 358 7.38 44.35 28.81
CA HIS A 358 8.38 44.81 29.77
C HIS A 358 8.91 46.22 29.44
N PRO A 359 9.37 47.01 30.45
CA PRO A 359 10.07 48.26 30.21
C PRO A 359 11.32 48.04 29.34
N PRO A 360 11.71 49.00 28.46
CA PRO A 360 11.21 50.38 28.34
C PRO A 360 9.97 50.55 27.45
N PHE A 361 9.49 49.49 26.78
CA PHE A 361 8.43 49.57 25.78
C PHE A 361 7.00 49.59 26.37
N SER A 362 6.88 49.46 27.70
CA SER A 362 5.60 49.47 28.41
C SER A 362 4.80 50.77 28.19
N ALA A 363 5.47 51.92 28.07
CA ALA A 363 4.83 53.20 27.79
C ALA A 363 4.34 53.34 26.33
N MET A 364 4.88 52.54 25.40
CA MET A 364 4.60 52.62 23.96
C MET A 364 3.59 51.58 23.46
N GLN A 365 3.02 50.76 24.35
CA GLN A 365 2.10 49.66 24.00
C GLN A 365 0.93 50.07 23.09
N LYS A 366 0.36 51.27 23.29
CA LYS A 366 -0.76 51.77 22.47
C LYS A 366 -0.36 52.04 21.01
N LYS A 367 0.93 52.28 20.76
CA LYS A 367 1.51 52.60 19.45
C LYS A 367 2.23 51.41 18.80
N MET A 368 2.33 50.28 19.49
CA MET A 368 2.99 49.08 18.99
C MET A 368 2.07 48.22 18.12
N LYS A 369 2.63 47.73 17.02
CA LYS A 369 2.02 46.79 16.09
C LYS A 369 2.95 45.59 15.92
N ILE A 370 2.39 44.40 15.89
CA ILE A 370 3.11 43.15 15.62
C ILE A 370 2.61 42.61 14.29
N THR A 371 3.51 42.46 13.33
CA THR A 371 3.25 41.82 12.05
C THR A 371 3.72 40.38 12.12
N VAL A 372 2.82 39.46 11.82
CA VAL A 372 3.08 38.02 11.78
C VAL A 372 3.22 37.62 10.33
N ARG A 373 4.35 37.03 9.94
CA ARG A 373 4.67 36.56 8.58
C ARG A 373 4.96 35.06 8.63
N THR A 374 4.31 34.26 7.78
CA THR A 374 4.59 32.82 7.72
C THR A 374 5.79 32.53 6.81
N LEU A 375 6.79 31.80 7.31
CA LEU A 375 7.96 31.41 6.54
C LEU A 375 7.65 30.19 5.66
N ALA A 376 8.39 30.04 4.56
CA ALA A 376 8.19 28.94 3.60
C ALA A 376 8.48 27.55 4.19
N ASN A 377 9.24 27.49 5.28
CA ASN A 377 9.61 26.29 6.03
C ASN A 377 8.63 25.97 7.19
N GLY A 378 7.40 26.47 7.14
CA GLY A 378 6.39 26.23 8.18
C GLY A 378 6.57 27.05 9.47
N GLY A 379 7.65 27.83 9.57
CA GLY A 379 7.89 28.76 10.68
C GLY A 379 7.06 30.04 10.63
N VAL A 380 7.18 30.86 11.67
CA VAL A 380 6.54 32.17 11.78
C VAL A 380 7.56 33.21 12.20
N GLU A 381 7.55 34.34 11.52
CA GLU A 381 8.34 35.51 11.86
C GLU A 381 7.45 36.62 12.40
N LEU A 382 7.87 37.24 13.50
CA LEU A 382 7.19 38.33 14.16
C LEU A 382 8.05 39.59 14.02
N ILE A 383 7.46 40.64 13.45
CA ILE A 383 8.08 41.94 13.29
C ILE A 383 7.33 42.93 14.18
N VAL A 384 8.00 43.48 15.18
CA VAL A 384 7.44 44.42 16.14
C VAL A 384 7.80 45.84 15.72
N ASN A 385 6.80 46.65 15.40
CA ASN A 385 6.95 48.05 14.98
C ASN A 385 6.30 49.00 15.98
N VAL A 386 6.91 50.15 16.23
CA VAL A 386 6.30 51.28 16.96
C VAL A 386 5.95 52.37 15.95
N ALA A 387 4.68 52.76 15.90
CA ALA A 387 4.22 53.83 15.03
C ALA A 387 4.25 55.19 15.77
N GLN A 388 5.05 56.14 15.30
CA GLN A 388 5.02 57.53 15.74
C GLN A 388 4.69 58.44 14.54
N GLY A 389 3.46 58.94 14.48
CA GLY A 389 2.98 59.70 13.32
C GLY A 389 2.92 58.83 12.06
N ASN A 390 3.47 59.32 10.95
CA ASN A 390 3.56 58.57 9.68
C ASN A 390 4.79 57.64 9.60
N HIS A 391 5.68 57.68 10.59
CA HIS A 391 6.87 56.83 10.64
C HIS A 391 6.63 55.58 11.49
N GLN A 392 7.05 54.43 10.96
CA GLN A 392 7.09 53.16 11.68
C GLN A 392 8.54 52.79 11.92
N THR A 393 8.93 52.67 13.19
CA THR A 393 10.26 52.21 13.57
C THR A 393 10.17 50.74 13.95
N GLN A 394 10.97 49.90 13.29
CA GLN A 394 11.11 48.49 13.63
C GLN A 394 11.91 48.37 14.92
N VAL A 395 11.33 47.70 15.91
CA VAL A 395 11.90 47.55 17.25
C VAL A 395 12.56 46.19 17.42
N LYS A 396 11.93 45.14 16.87
CA LYS A 396 12.46 43.78 16.97
C LYS A 396 11.91 42.89 15.88
N THR A 397 12.75 42.01 15.36
CA THR A 397 12.36 40.89 14.50
C THR A 397 12.66 39.60 15.24
N MET A 398 11.81 38.60 15.11
CA MET A 398 12.07 37.28 15.68
C MET A 398 11.49 36.21 14.78
N SER A 399 12.25 35.17 14.52
CA SER A 399 11.81 34.01 13.74
C SER A 399 11.64 32.80 14.65
N ILE A 400 10.51 32.12 14.52
CA ILE A 400 10.17 30.88 15.21
C ILE A 400 10.09 29.78 14.16
N THR A 401 10.88 28.72 14.32
CA THR A 401 10.87 27.56 13.40
C THR A 401 9.62 26.69 13.58
N GLU A 402 9.31 25.86 12.58
CA GLU A 402 8.17 24.93 12.64
C GLU A 402 8.28 23.94 13.80
N ASP A 403 9.46 23.36 14.01
CA ASP A 403 9.73 22.42 15.11
C ASP A 403 9.45 23.07 16.46
N ARG A 404 9.89 24.32 16.63
CA ARG A 404 9.68 25.07 17.88
C ARG A 404 8.20 25.45 18.09
N LEU A 405 7.47 25.76 17.02
CA LEU A 405 6.02 25.95 17.09
C LEU A 405 5.29 24.67 17.51
N LEU A 406 5.74 23.50 17.05
CA LEU A 406 5.20 22.20 17.45
C LEU A 406 5.52 21.88 18.91
N GLU A 407 6.73 22.19 19.37
CA GLU A 407 7.11 22.09 20.79
C GLU A 407 6.24 23.00 21.67
N MET A 408 6.08 24.28 21.30
CA MET A 408 5.23 25.22 22.02
C MET A 408 3.75 24.79 22.07
N LYS A 409 3.26 24.06 21.07
CA LYS A 409 1.91 23.48 21.06
C LYS A 409 1.76 22.27 21.98
N ARG A 410 2.85 21.54 22.21
CA ARG A 410 2.90 20.35 23.08
C ARG A 410 3.21 20.71 24.53
N ALA A 411 3.77 21.89 24.77
CA ALA A 411 4.16 22.37 26.09
C ALA A 411 2.96 22.58 27.02
N ASP A 412 3.12 22.21 28.28
CA ASP A 412 2.09 22.36 29.31
C ASP A 412 1.98 23.82 29.79
N LYS A 413 0.84 24.16 30.41
CA LYS A 413 0.53 25.53 30.85
C LYS A 413 1.49 25.98 31.96
N GLY A 414 2.55 26.70 31.58
CA GLY A 414 3.57 27.22 32.50
C GLY A 414 5.01 26.96 32.04
N GLU A 415 5.21 26.12 31.03
CA GLU A 415 6.54 25.91 30.44
C GLU A 415 6.95 27.12 29.59
N LEU A 416 8.10 27.71 29.92
CA LEU A 416 8.66 28.85 29.20
C LEU A 416 9.52 28.34 28.05
N ALA A 417 9.06 28.57 26.82
CA ALA A 417 9.87 28.36 25.63
C ALA A 417 10.70 29.61 25.36
N ASP A 418 12.02 29.54 25.55
CA ASP A 418 12.93 30.57 25.07
C ASP A 418 12.89 30.59 23.55
N ILE A 419 12.62 31.78 22.99
CA ILE A 419 12.66 32.06 21.56
C ILE A 419 13.95 32.85 21.32
N PRO A 420 14.86 32.36 20.48
CA PRO A 420 16.10 33.06 20.20
C PRO A 420 15.79 34.43 19.59
N SER A 421 16.41 35.48 20.15
CA SER A 421 16.51 36.76 19.46
C SER A 421 17.75 36.73 18.60
N GLU A 422 17.59 36.80 17.28
CA GLU A 422 18.66 37.34 16.45
C GLU A 422 18.75 38.85 16.78
N ASP A 423 19.97 39.32 17.00
CA ASP A 423 20.29 40.69 17.41
C ASP A 423 19.65 41.77 16.51
#